data_AF-J5S321-F1
#
_entry.id   AF-J5S321-F1
#
_cell.length_a   1.000
_cell.length_b   1.000
_cell.length_c   1.000
_cell.angle_alpha   90.00
_cell.angle_beta   90.00
_cell.angle_gamma   90.00
#
_symmetry.space_group_name_H-M   'P 1'
#
loop_
_entity.id
_entity.type
_entity.pdbx_description
1 polymer ?
#
loop_
_entity_poly.entity_id
_entity_poly.type
_entity_poly.pdbx_seq_one_letter_code
_entity_poly.pdbx_strand_id
1 'polypeptide(L)'
;MYSRWRLCRIHIAGGFNHFGSHRLASTEGARIGKKFENMNQIKDFLSEPVWSVHEYLATNVGEEKLKLPPVEVLKKLLRLSGLPLEGADIEGIQMRLAKQLSFISRLHNIPVNGEEEMKEYDARLMKRKTTRLSYEKLLEGIDHQTQDVELGEVSGSWKATGLAAESKNEYFLVKEGLLKNRK
;
A
#
# COMPACT_ATOMS: atom_id res chain seq x y z
N MET A 1 -16.61 16.72 33.67
CA MET A 1 -16.95 15.65 32.69
C MET A 1 -15.99 14.50 32.90
N TYR A 2 -16.48 13.36 33.39
CA TYR A 2 -15.65 12.23 33.80
C TYR A 2 -15.11 11.46 32.57
N SER A 3 -13.78 11.40 32.43
CA SER A 3 -13.10 10.58 31.43
C SER A 3 -13.27 9.11 31.77
N ARG A 4 -14.04 8.39 30.94
CA ARG A 4 -14.28 6.95 31.09
C ARG A 4 -13.14 6.20 30.41
N TRP A 5 -12.05 5.95 31.14
CA TRP A 5 -10.97 5.07 30.69
C TRP A 5 -11.54 3.65 30.49
N ARG A 6 -11.59 3.17 29.25
CA ARG A 6 -11.91 1.76 28.99
C ARG A 6 -10.62 0.96 29.07
N LEU A 7 -10.60 -0.02 29.96
CA LEU A 7 -9.64 -1.12 29.92
C LEU A 7 -9.96 -1.97 28.68
N CYS A 8 -9.29 -1.70 27.56
CA CYS A 8 -9.38 -2.56 26.38
C CYS A 8 -8.58 -3.84 26.64
N ARG A 9 -9.27 -4.92 27.04
CA ARG A 9 -8.77 -6.28 26.81
C ARG A 9 -8.91 -6.58 25.31
N ILE A 10 -7.85 -6.32 24.56
CA ILE A 10 -7.76 -6.85 23.20
C ILE A 10 -7.42 -8.33 23.35
N HIS A 11 -8.37 -9.21 23.02
CA HIS A 11 -8.06 -10.62 22.84
C HIS A 11 -7.22 -10.74 21.57
N ILE A 12 -5.91 -10.84 21.76
CA ILE A 12 -4.98 -11.23 20.71
C ILE A 12 -5.39 -12.65 20.28
N ALA A 13 -5.76 -12.81 19.01
CA ALA A 13 -6.01 -14.11 18.41
C ALA A 13 -4.70 -14.92 18.43
N GLY A 14 -4.54 -15.72 19.47
CA GLY A 14 -3.32 -16.46 19.77
C GLY A 14 -3.02 -16.38 21.27
N GLY A 15 -3.56 -17.34 22.01
CA GLY A 15 -3.46 -17.38 23.46
C GLY A 15 -2.03 -17.33 23.96
N PHE A 16 -1.72 -16.31 24.76
CA PHE A 16 -0.88 -16.41 25.95
C PHE A 16 -1.36 -15.34 26.94
N ASN A 17 -2.03 -15.79 28.00
CA ASN A 17 -2.34 -14.97 29.17
C ASN A 17 -1.03 -14.68 29.91
N HIS A 18 -0.38 -13.54 29.63
CA HIS A 18 0.55 -12.98 30.60
C HIS A 18 -0.18 -12.00 31.52
N PHE A 19 -0.31 -12.42 32.77
CA PHE A 19 -0.73 -11.60 33.90
C PHE A 19 0.11 -10.32 34.01
N GLY A 20 -0.55 -9.18 34.21
CA GLY A 20 0.02 -8.04 34.95
C GLY A 20 0.82 -6.99 34.17
N SER A 21 0.22 -6.33 33.18
CA SER A 21 0.59 -4.95 32.85
C SER A 21 -0.58 -4.25 32.16
N HIS A 22 -1.26 -3.35 32.87
CA HIS A 22 -2.32 -2.51 32.30
C HIS A 22 -1.67 -1.39 31.49
N ARG A 23 -1.30 -1.66 30.25
CA ARG A 23 -0.78 -0.66 29.33
C ARG A 23 -1.92 -0.05 28.52
N LEU A 24 -1.84 1.24 28.26
CA LEU A 24 -2.86 1.98 27.53
C LEU A 24 -2.60 1.87 26.03
N ALA A 25 -3.64 1.51 25.27
CA ALA A 25 -3.65 1.60 23.81
C ALA A 25 -4.84 2.48 23.42
N SER A 26 -4.58 3.60 22.74
CA SER A 26 -5.63 4.44 22.18
C SER A 26 -5.96 3.95 20.77
N THR A 27 -7.19 3.48 20.57
CA THR A 27 -7.73 3.10 19.25
C THR A 27 -8.71 4.15 18.72
N GLU A 28 -8.70 5.37 19.27
CA GLU A 28 -9.60 6.45 18.88
C GLU A 28 -8.96 7.33 17.78
N GLY A 29 -9.75 8.16 17.11
CA GLY A 29 -9.25 9.11 16.11
C GLY A 29 -8.22 10.08 16.69
N ALA A 30 -7.53 10.82 15.81
CA ALA A 30 -6.48 11.75 16.21
C ALA A 30 -6.97 12.76 17.27
N ARG A 31 -6.19 12.94 18.34
CA ARG A 31 -6.47 13.89 19.42
C ARG A 31 -5.24 14.74 19.71
N ILE A 32 -5.46 16.03 19.91
CA ILE A 32 -4.43 16.97 20.35
C ILE A 32 -4.58 17.15 21.86
N GLY A 33 -3.49 16.88 22.59
CA GLY A 33 -3.43 17.05 24.04
C GLY A 33 -3.35 18.53 24.46
N LYS A 34 -3.31 18.78 25.77
CA LYS A 34 -3.06 20.13 26.31
C LYS A 34 -1.59 20.53 26.10
N LYS A 35 -1.32 21.83 26.05
CA LYS A 35 0.04 22.37 25.99
C LYS A 35 0.84 21.91 27.23
N PHE A 36 2.08 21.46 27.04
CA PHE A 36 3.00 21.22 28.15
C PHE A 36 3.51 22.55 28.70
N GLU A 37 3.51 22.69 30.02
CA GLU A 37 3.95 23.92 30.72
C GLU A 37 5.43 23.86 31.13
N ASN A 38 6.02 22.66 31.22
CA ASN A 38 7.43 22.49 31.59
C ASN A 38 8.02 21.17 31.08
N MET A 39 9.35 21.06 31.14
CA MET A 39 10.11 19.88 30.69
C MET A 39 9.82 18.61 31.48
N ASN A 40 9.39 18.72 32.75
CA ASN A 40 9.10 17.54 33.57
C ASN A 40 7.84 16.83 33.05
N GLN A 41 6.81 17.58 32.64
CA GLN A 41 5.62 17.00 32.02
C GLN A 41 5.92 16.22 30.74
N ILE A 42 6.95 16.61 29.97
CA ILE A 42 7.38 15.87 28.78
C ILE A 42 8.03 14.55 29.17
N LYS A 43 8.91 14.55 30.18
CA LYS A 43 9.58 13.33 30.68
C LYS A 43 8.57 12.33 31.23
N ASP A 44 7.58 12.81 31.98
CA ASP A 44 6.51 11.99 32.53
C ASP A 44 5.65 11.39 31.41
N PHE A 45 5.29 12.20 30.40
CA PHE A 45 4.52 11.75 29.24
C PHE A 45 5.27 10.67 28.43
N LEU A 46 6.57 10.85 28.19
CA LEU A 46 7.39 9.86 27.48
C LEU A 46 7.62 8.56 28.28
N SER A 47 7.46 8.61 29.60
CA SER A 47 7.59 7.47 30.50
C SER A 47 6.28 6.72 30.73
N GLU A 48 5.17 7.18 30.13
CA GLU A 48 3.89 6.50 30.25
C GLU A 48 3.98 5.06 29.71
N PRO A 49 3.35 4.09 30.38
CA PRO A 49 3.34 2.69 29.97
C PRO A 49 2.41 2.48 28.77
N VAL A 50 2.83 2.99 27.61
CA VAL A 50 2.16 2.86 26.31
C VAL A 50 2.85 1.77 25.49
N TRP A 51 2.09 1.02 24.71
CA TRP A 51 2.66 0.04 23.79
C TRP A 51 3.54 0.72 22.74
N SER A 52 4.73 0.18 22.51
CA SER A 52 5.51 0.58 21.34
C SER A 52 4.86 0.05 20.06
N VAL A 53 5.16 0.69 18.93
CA VAL A 53 4.70 0.20 17.61
C VAL A 53 5.21 -1.22 17.34
N HIS A 54 6.42 -1.55 17.79
CA HIS A 54 7.00 -2.90 17.65
C HIS A 54 6.23 -3.95 18.46
N GLU A 55 5.80 -3.60 19.67
CA GLU A 55 4.97 -4.47 20.52
C GLU A 55 3.57 -4.65 19.91
N TYR A 56 2.95 -3.56 19.44
CA TYR A 56 1.65 -3.59 18.76
C TYR A 56 1.70 -4.45 17.48
N LEU A 57 2.78 -4.29 16.70
CA LEU A 57 3.02 -5.07 15.49
C LEU A 57 3.63 -6.45 15.78
N ALA A 58 3.77 -6.87 17.05
CA ALA A 58 4.29 -8.16 17.52
C ALA A 58 4.89 -9.04 16.41
N THR A 59 6.20 -8.97 16.23
CA THR A 59 6.96 -9.56 15.11
C THR A 59 6.99 -11.09 15.08
N ASN A 60 6.23 -11.76 15.95
CA ASN A 60 6.44 -13.16 16.30
C ASN A 60 5.36 -14.09 15.71
N VAL A 61 5.09 -13.99 14.41
CA VAL A 61 4.57 -15.16 13.70
C VAL A 61 5.79 -16.01 13.39
N GLY A 62 6.08 -16.99 14.27
CA GLY A 62 7.17 -17.94 14.02
C GLY A 62 7.01 -18.54 12.63
N GLU A 63 8.12 -18.73 11.91
CA GLU A 63 8.12 -19.15 10.50
C GLU A 63 7.30 -20.42 10.27
N GLU A 64 7.26 -21.30 11.27
CA GLU A 64 6.51 -22.56 11.30
C GLU A 64 4.97 -22.39 11.24
N LYS A 65 4.43 -21.20 11.53
CA LYS A 65 2.98 -20.91 11.49
C LYS A 65 2.55 -20.19 10.21
N LEU A 66 3.47 -19.86 9.31
CA LEU A 66 3.15 -19.13 8.09
C LEU A 66 2.51 -20.06 7.05
N LYS A 67 1.30 -19.71 6.61
CA LYS A 67 0.67 -20.38 5.47
C LYS A 67 1.39 -19.98 4.19
N LEU A 68 2.16 -20.91 3.64
CA LEU A 68 2.90 -20.67 2.40
C LEU A 68 1.94 -20.61 1.19
N PRO A 69 2.11 -19.65 0.27
CA PRO A 69 1.33 -19.61 -0.96
C PRO A 69 1.70 -20.79 -1.87
N PRO A 70 0.77 -21.37 -2.65
CA PRO A 70 1.10 -22.46 -3.57
C PRO A 70 2.14 -22.05 -4.63
N VAL A 71 2.99 -22.98 -5.04
CA VAL A 71 4.04 -22.75 -6.06
C VAL A 71 3.45 -22.24 -7.39
N GLU A 72 2.27 -22.73 -7.78
CA GLU A 72 1.58 -22.27 -9.00
C GLU A 72 1.17 -20.78 -8.93
N VAL A 73 0.86 -20.26 -7.73
CA VAL A 73 0.59 -18.84 -7.53
C VAL A 73 1.86 -18.02 -7.74
N LEU A 74 3.00 -18.51 -7.27
CA LEU A 74 4.30 -17.86 -7.45
C LEU A 74 4.71 -17.81 -8.92
N LYS A 75 4.58 -18.92 -9.66
CA LYS A 75 4.84 -18.95 -11.10
C LYS A 75 3.96 -17.95 -11.85
N LYS A 76 2.67 -17.87 -11.47
CA LYS A 76 1.74 -16.87 -12.03
C LYS A 76 2.17 -15.44 -11.72
N LEU A 77 2.61 -15.16 -10.49
CA LEU A 77 3.08 -13.83 -10.09
C LEU A 77 4.34 -13.41 -10.85
N LEU A 78 5.30 -14.32 -11.03
CA LEU A 78 6.51 -14.07 -11.82
C LEU A 78 6.13 -13.77 -13.29
N ARG A 79 5.20 -14.53 -13.86
CA ARG A 79 4.68 -14.28 -15.21
C ARG A 79 4.02 -12.92 -15.36
N LEU A 80 3.17 -12.52 -14.40
CA LEU A 80 2.52 -11.20 -14.40
C LEU A 80 3.51 -10.05 -14.22
N SER A 81 4.60 -10.29 -13.49
CA SER A 81 5.68 -9.31 -13.27
C SER A 81 6.66 -9.22 -14.44
N GLY A 82 6.52 -10.07 -15.47
CA GLY A 82 7.48 -10.15 -16.58
C GLY A 82 8.85 -10.68 -16.17
N LEU A 83 8.93 -11.45 -15.08
CA LEU A 83 10.17 -12.01 -14.53
C LEU A 83 10.39 -13.47 -14.99
N PRO A 84 11.64 -13.91 -15.18
CA PRO A 84 11.94 -15.27 -15.59
C PRO A 84 11.60 -16.28 -14.48
N LEU A 85 11.17 -17.47 -14.89
CA LEU A 85 10.98 -18.62 -14.00
C LEU A 85 12.26 -19.43 -13.83
N GLU A 86 13.11 -19.44 -14.85
CA GLU A 86 14.40 -20.13 -14.84
C GLU A 86 15.37 -19.41 -13.90
N GLY A 87 15.99 -20.16 -12.99
CA GLY A 87 16.90 -19.62 -11.97
C GLY A 87 16.22 -18.88 -10.81
N ALA A 88 14.89 -18.88 -10.73
CA ALA A 88 14.17 -18.27 -9.62
C ALA A 88 14.24 -19.14 -8.35
N ASP A 89 14.66 -18.56 -7.22
CA ASP A 89 14.58 -19.17 -5.90
C ASP A 89 13.13 -19.19 -5.40
N ILE A 90 12.36 -20.19 -5.85
CA ILE A 90 10.94 -20.31 -5.56
C ILE A 90 10.67 -20.39 -4.06
N GLU A 91 11.46 -21.17 -3.33
CA GLU A 91 11.28 -21.37 -1.88
C GLU A 91 11.56 -20.08 -1.09
N GLY A 92 12.63 -19.37 -1.43
CA GLY A 92 12.94 -18.09 -0.81
C GLY A 92 11.90 -17.01 -1.13
N ILE A 93 11.39 -16.98 -2.37
CA ILE A 93 10.29 -16.05 -2.76
C ILE A 93 9.00 -16.43 -2.01
N GLN A 94 8.68 -17.72 -1.89
CA GLN A 94 7.50 -18.21 -1.19
C GLN A 94 7.50 -17.81 0.28
N MET A 95 8.64 -17.99 0.96
CA MET A 95 8.81 -17.59 2.36
C MET A 95 8.73 -16.07 2.52
N ARG A 96 9.39 -15.30 1.65
CA ARG A 96 9.36 -13.84 1.69
C ARG A 96 7.94 -13.31 1.45
N LEU A 97 7.22 -13.88 0.50
CA LEU A 97 5.84 -13.51 0.21
C LEU A 97 4.92 -13.87 1.38
N ALA A 98 5.10 -15.03 2.01
CA ALA A 98 4.31 -15.40 3.20
C ALA A 98 4.52 -14.42 4.36
N LYS A 99 5.75 -13.96 4.60
CA LYS A 99 6.07 -12.93 5.61
C LYS A 99 5.44 -11.58 5.26
N GLN A 100 5.51 -11.17 4.00
CA GLN A 100 4.87 -9.93 3.51
C GLN A 100 3.34 -10.01 3.68
N LEU A 101 2.73 -11.11 3.27
CA LEU A 101 1.28 -11.32 3.36
C LEU A 101 0.80 -11.38 4.80
N SER A 102 1.52 -12.04 5.72
CA SER A 102 1.13 -12.11 7.12
C SER A 102 1.22 -10.75 7.81
N PHE A 103 2.16 -9.89 7.39
CA PHE A 103 2.25 -8.53 7.86
C PHE A 103 1.09 -7.67 7.36
N ILE A 104 0.84 -7.62 6.04
CA ILE A 104 -0.23 -6.77 5.48
C ILE A 104 -1.64 -7.28 5.83
N SER A 105 -1.84 -8.60 5.99
CA SER A 105 -3.15 -9.17 6.33
C SER A 105 -3.64 -8.73 7.72
N ARG A 106 -2.78 -8.10 8.54
CA ARG A 106 -3.21 -7.44 9.78
C ARG A 106 -4.23 -6.34 9.53
N LEU A 107 -4.17 -5.68 8.37
CA LEU A 107 -5.15 -4.69 7.93
C LEU A 107 -6.56 -5.27 7.84
N HIS A 108 -6.72 -6.58 7.61
CA HIS A 108 -8.05 -7.21 7.56
C HIS A 108 -8.82 -7.14 8.89
N ASN A 109 -8.11 -6.96 10.01
CA ASN A 109 -8.72 -6.86 11.34
C ASN A 109 -8.85 -5.40 11.82
N ILE A 110 -8.42 -4.42 11.02
CA ILE A 110 -8.51 -3.01 11.37
C ILE A 110 -9.85 -2.48 10.84
N PRO A 111 -10.78 -2.04 11.72
CA PRO A 111 -12.05 -1.48 11.26
C PRO A 111 -11.81 -0.17 10.53
N VAL A 112 -12.56 0.08 9.46
CA VAL A 112 -12.48 1.34 8.74
C VAL A 112 -13.52 2.31 9.33
N ASN A 113 -13.04 3.44 9.88
CA ASN A 113 -13.93 4.45 10.45
C ASN A 113 -14.77 5.10 9.34
N GLY A 114 -16.09 4.98 9.41
CA GLY A 114 -17.01 5.53 8.40
C GLY A 114 -17.26 4.62 7.20
N GLU A 115 -17.17 3.29 7.36
CA GLU A 115 -17.44 2.29 6.31
C GLU A 115 -18.74 2.52 5.53
N GLU A 116 -19.80 3.02 6.18
CA GLU A 116 -21.08 3.31 5.52
C GLU A 116 -21.03 4.54 4.58
N GLU A 117 -20.08 5.45 4.79
CA GLU A 117 -19.92 6.70 4.01
C GLU A 117 -18.75 6.66 3.02
N MET A 118 -17.93 5.60 3.07
CA MET A 118 -16.70 5.50 2.29
C MET A 118 -17.03 5.24 0.82
N LYS A 119 -16.55 6.11 -0.06
CA LYS A 119 -16.62 5.89 -1.51
C LYS A 119 -15.28 5.43 -2.04
N GLU A 120 -15.27 4.70 -3.15
CA GLU A 120 -14.09 4.06 -3.76
C GLU A 120 -12.88 5.01 -3.97
N TYR A 121 -13.13 6.33 -4.04
CA TYR A 121 -12.12 7.37 -4.21
C TYR A 121 -11.51 7.92 -2.90
N ASP A 122 -11.97 7.49 -1.72
CA ASP A 122 -11.51 7.95 -0.41
C ASP A 122 -10.19 7.30 0.06
N ALA A 123 -9.64 6.36 -0.70
CA ALA A 123 -8.32 5.76 -0.43
C ALA A 123 -7.12 6.73 -0.59
N ARG A 124 -7.36 8.00 -0.95
CA ARG A 124 -6.33 9.03 -1.14
C ARG A 124 -6.13 9.83 0.14
N LEU A 125 -4.87 10.10 0.49
CA LEU A 125 -4.48 10.93 1.65
C LEU A 125 -5.11 12.33 1.64
N MET A 126 -5.44 12.87 0.47
CA MET A 126 -6.18 14.10 0.33
C MET A 126 -7.48 13.87 -0.42
N LYS A 127 -8.59 14.35 0.16
CA LYS A 127 -9.89 14.37 -0.51
C LYS A 127 -9.75 15.15 -1.82
N ARG A 128 -10.03 14.48 -2.94
CA ARG A 128 -10.18 15.13 -4.24
C ARG A 128 -11.39 16.07 -4.16
N LYS A 129 -11.15 17.38 -4.08
CA LYS A 129 -12.14 18.37 -4.51
C LYS A 129 -12.16 18.38 -6.04
N THR A 130 -12.67 17.31 -6.64
CA THR A 130 -12.83 17.24 -8.09
C THR A 130 -14.01 18.10 -8.49
N THR A 131 -13.74 19.14 -9.28
CA THR A 131 -14.76 19.84 -10.04
C THR A 131 -15.33 18.89 -11.09
N ARG A 132 -16.65 18.81 -11.19
CA ARG A 132 -17.30 18.04 -12.26
C ARG A 132 -17.06 18.76 -13.58
N LEU A 133 -16.72 18.01 -14.64
CA LEU A 133 -16.65 18.56 -15.99
C LEU A 133 -18.07 18.91 -16.44
N SER A 134 -18.34 20.20 -16.64
CA SER A 134 -19.63 20.65 -17.16
C SER A 134 -19.68 20.52 -18.68
N TYR A 135 -20.87 20.63 -19.26
CA TYR A 135 -21.04 20.59 -20.71
C TYR A 135 -20.30 21.73 -21.41
N GLU A 136 -20.32 22.93 -20.84
CA GLU A 136 -19.63 24.09 -21.39
C GLU A 136 -18.11 23.88 -21.34
N LYS A 137 -17.59 23.36 -20.23
CA LYS A 137 -16.15 23.06 -20.09
C LYS A 137 -15.71 21.91 -20.98
N LEU A 138 -16.59 20.97 -21.30
CA LEU A 138 -16.33 19.92 -22.28
C LEU A 138 -16.20 20.51 -23.69
N LEU A 139 -17.17 21.33 -24.12
CA LEU A 139 -17.13 21.98 -25.43
C LEU A 139 -15.93 22.92 -25.57
N GLU A 140 -15.69 23.76 -24.55
CA GLU A 140 -14.50 24.62 -24.48
C GLU A 140 -13.22 23.78 -24.58
N GLY A 141 -13.15 22.65 -23.89
CA GLY A 141 -12.00 21.74 -23.97
C GLY A 141 -11.78 21.16 -25.36
N ILE A 142 -12.84 20.85 -26.11
CA ILE A 142 -12.74 20.38 -27.51
C ILE A 142 -12.24 21.50 -28.41
N ASP A 143 -12.80 22.71 -28.28
CA ASP A 143 -12.44 23.85 -29.13
C ASP A 143 -10.98 24.29 -28.91
N HIS A 144 -10.43 24.07 -27.72
CA HIS A 144 -9.05 24.41 -27.36
C HIS A 144 -8.07 23.23 -27.51
N GLN A 145 -8.49 22.08 -28.03
CA GLN A 145 -7.57 20.98 -28.34
C GLN A 145 -6.72 21.34 -29.57
N THR A 146 -5.43 21.53 -29.35
CA THR A 146 -4.45 21.82 -30.40
C THR A 146 -3.25 20.90 -30.26
N GLN A 147 -2.59 20.57 -31.37
CA GLN A 147 -1.36 19.78 -31.32
C GLN A 147 -0.22 20.61 -30.71
N ASP A 148 0.35 20.11 -29.62
CA ASP A 148 1.48 20.73 -28.94
C ASP A 148 2.82 20.18 -29.47
N VAL A 149 3.70 21.08 -29.88
CA VAL A 149 5.04 20.75 -30.39
C VAL A 149 5.95 20.29 -29.25
N GLU A 150 5.81 20.85 -28.05
CA GLU A 150 6.66 20.51 -26.89
C GLU A 150 6.37 19.09 -26.38
N LEU A 151 5.15 18.60 -26.61
CA LEU A 151 4.74 17.22 -26.28
C LEU A 151 5.02 16.22 -27.40
N GLY A 152 5.51 16.67 -28.57
CA GLY A 152 5.79 15.81 -29.72
C GLY A 152 4.54 15.24 -30.39
N GLU A 153 3.40 15.95 -30.30
CA GLU A 153 2.11 15.51 -30.87
C GLU A 153 2.02 15.73 -32.38
N VAL A 154 2.82 16.67 -32.91
CA VAL A 154 2.90 16.93 -34.35
C VAL A 154 3.54 15.73 -35.04
N SER A 155 2.85 15.14 -36.01
CA SER A 155 3.33 13.95 -36.73
C SER A 155 4.67 14.22 -37.43
N GLY A 156 5.65 13.34 -37.23
CA GLY A 156 7.00 13.49 -37.79
C GLY A 156 7.88 14.54 -37.10
N SER A 157 7.41 15.20 -36.04
CA SER A 157 8.20 16.17 -35.27
C SER A 157 9.39 15.55 -34.53
N TRP A 158 9.33 14.24 -34.26
CA TRP A 158 10.42 13.49 -33.66
C TRP A 158 10.47 12.06 -34.20
N LYS A 159 11.66 11.44 -34.11
CA LYS A 159 11.85 10.04 -34.52
C LYS A 159 11.37 9.11 -33.41
N ALA A 160 10.12 8.66 -33.50
CA ALA A 160 9.48 7.81 -32.49
C ALA A 160 10.30 6.55 -32.12
N THR A 161 10.96 5.93 -33.10
CA THR A 161 11.79 4.74 -32.90
C THR A 161 13.27 5.03 -32.59
N GLY A 162 13.68 6.31 -32.56
CA GLY A 162 15.08 6.72 -32.48
C GLY A 162 15.78 6.35 -31.17
N LEU A 163 15.01 6.10 -30.11
CA LEU A 163 15.51 5.74 -28.78
C LEU A 163 15.49 4.22 -28.51
N ALA A 164 15.00 3.42 -29.45
CA ALA A 164 14.95 1.96 -29.29
C ALA A 164 16.32 1.32 -29.54
N ALA A 165 16.70 0.36 -28.69
CA ALA A 165 17.93 -0.41 -28.87
C ALA A 165 17.93 -1.24 -30.16
N GLU A 166 16.77 -1.78 -30.54
CA GLU A 166 16.57 -2.50 -31.79
C GLU A 166 15.33 -1.94 -32.52
N SER A 167 15.47 -1.63 -33.79
CA SER A 167 14.37 -1.19 -34.66
C SER A 167 14.63 -1.66 -36.09
N LYS A 168 13.57 -1.79 -36.89
CA LYS A 168 13.66 -2.04 -38.33
C LYS A 168 12.76 -1.07 -39.05
N ASN A 169 13.36 -0.20 -39.86
CA ASN A 169 12.69 0.94 -40.47
C ASN A 169 12.03 1.81 -39.39
N GLU A 170 10.71 1.94 -39.41
CA GLU A 170 9.91 2.74 -38.47
C GLU A 170 9.14 1.86 -37.47
N TYR A 171 9.50 0.59 -37.34
CA TYR A 171 8.87 -0.36 -36.43
C TYR A 171 9.77 -0.72 -35.25
N PHE A 172 9.17 -0.83 -34.07
CA PHE A 172 9.78 -1.49 -32.91
C PHE A 172 9.82 -3.00 -33.14
N LEU A 173 10.93 -3.63 -32.79
CA LEU A 173 11.10 -5.07 -32.92
C LEU A 173 10.83 -5.78 -31.59
N VAL A 174 10.04 -6.86 -31.66
CA VAL A 174 9.85 -7.79 -30.54
C VAL A 174 10.21 -9.18 -31.02
N LYS A 175 11.22 -9.80 -30.40
CA LYS A 175 11.66 -11.16 -30.75
C LYS A 175 10.63 -12.17 -30.28
N GLU A 176 10.23 -13.07 -31.17
CA GLU A 176 9.20 -14.08 -30.92
C GLU A 176 9.48 -14.94 -29.67
N GLY A 177 10.75 -15.21 -29.35
CA GLY A 177 11.17 -15.95 -28.15
C GLY A 177 10.63 -15.37 -26.83
N LEU A 178 10.37 -14.06 -26.77
CA LEU A 178 9.80 -13.38 -25.59
C LEU A 178 8.29 -13.60 -25.43
N LEU A 179 7.61 -14.09 -26.47
CA LEU A 179 6.16 -14.30 -26.48
C LEU A 179 5.76 -15.75 -26.19
N LYS A 180 6.70 -16.71 -26.24
CA LYS A 180 6.41 -18.16 -26.21
C LYS A 180 5.89 -18.69 -24.86
N ASN A 181 6.11 -17.99 -23.76
CA ASN A 181 5.69 -18.39 -22.41
C ASN A 181 4.42 -17.69 -21.88
N ARG A 182 3.57 -17.19 -22.79
CA ARG A 182 2.32 -16.45 -22.43
C ARG A 182 1.05 -17.30 -22.35
N LYS A 183 1.09 -18.61 -22.63
CA LYS A 183 -0.05 -19.52 -22.44
C LYS A 183 -0.04 -20.07 -21.01
#